data_AF-A0A5C6B9D0-F1
#
_entry.id   AF-A0A5C6B9D0-F1
#
_cell.length_a   1.000
_cell.length_b   1.000
_cell.length_c   1.000
_cell.angle_alpha   90.00
_cell.angle_beta   90.00
_cell.angle_gamma   90.00
#
_symmetry.space_group_name_H-M   'P 1'
#
loop_
_entity.id
_entity.type
_entity.pdbx_description
1 polymer ?
#
loop_
_entity_poly.entity_id
_entity_poly.type
_entity_poly.pdbx_seq_one_letter_code
_entity_poly.pdbx_strand_id
1 'polypeptide(L)'
;MRFGNRVKELRQEQGLTQQKLAERLDVSLSYISKVENERLNVGDYPSESFVHRLADALEADEDELLLLTDRVPAAIRKRIRERPEAFRHLATMSDAELDRVIRKR
;
A
#
# COMPACT_ATOMS: atom_id res chain seq x y z
N MET A 1 10.34 2.62 -2.71
CA MET A 1 10.14 2.47 -1.26
C MET A 1 9.53 1.09 -1.00
N ARG A 2 9.72 0.51 0.19
CA ARG A 2 9.25 -0.83 0.57
C ARG A 2 8.10 -0.71 1.57
N PHE A 3 7.10 -1.59 1.52
CA PHE A 3 5.91 -1.53 2.40
C PHE A 3 6.30 -1.45 3.88
N GLY A 4 7.14 -2.36 4.36
CA GLY A 4 7.54 -2.40 5.77
C GLY A 4 8.25 -1.12 6.23
N ASN A 5 9.11 -0.55 5.37
CA ASN A 5 9.78 0.71 5.66
C ASN A 5 8.79 1.88 5.75
N ARG A 6 7.81 1.95 4.84
CA ARG A 6 6.79 2.99 4.85
C ARG A 6 5.91 2.93 6.10
N VAL A 7 5.52 1.72 6.51
CA VAL A 7 4.77 1.51 7.76
C VAL A 7 5.57 1.98 8.98
N LYS A 8 6.87 1.69 9.01
CA LYS A 8 7.76 2.13 10.10
C LYS A 8 7.88 3.65 10.15
N GLU A 9 8.03 4.30 8.99
CA GLU A 9 8.09 5.76 8.87
C GLU A 9 6.81 6.40 9.40
N LEU A 10 5.64 5.98 8.89
CA LEU A 10 4.32 6.47 9.34
C LEU A 10 4.11 6.29 10.85
N ARG A 11 4.49 5.12 11.40
CA ARG A 11 4.41 4.88 12.85
C ARG A 11 5.27 5.88 13.64
N GLN A 12 6.48 6.16 13.14
CA GLN A 12 7.41 7.09 13.79
C GLN A 12 6.94 8.54 13.69
N GLU A 13 6.35 8.94 12.56
CA GLU A 13 5.72 10.25 12.37
C GLU A 13 4.59 10.49 13.39
N GLN A 14 3.84 9.44 13.74
CA GLN A 14 2.84 9.49 14.82
C GLN A 14 3.40 9.38 16.24
N GLY A 15 4.73 9.25 16.41
CA GLY A 15 5.35 9.06 17.73
C GLY A 15 4.96 7.75 18.44
N LEU A 16 4.53 6.74 17.69
CA LEU A 16 4.09 5.46 18.25
C LEU A 16 5.26 4.49 18.41
N THR A 17 5.25 3.71 19.48
CA THR A 17 6.09 2.51 19.59
C THR A 17 5.45 1.35 18.81
N GLN A 18 6.23 0.33 18.44
CA GLN A 18 5.66 -0.88 17.82
C GLN A 18 4.61 -1.54 18.73
N GLN A 19 4.81 -1.50 20.06
CA GLN A 19 3.86 -2.01 21.04
C GLN A 19 2.51 -1.27 20.98
N LYS A 20 2.55 0.08 20.94
CA LYS A 20 1.33 0.89 20.83
C LYS A 20 0.58 0.63 19.52
N LEU A 21 1.31 0.48 18.41
CA LEU A 21 0.68 0.14 17.13
C LEU A 21 0.06 -1.26 17.15
N ALA A 22 0.74 -2.22 17.77
CA ALA A 22 0.24 -3.58 17.94
C ALA A 22 -1.07 -3.61 18.76
N GLU A 23 -1.12 -2.86 19.87
CA GLU A 23 -2.33 -2.68 20.69
C GLU A 23 -3.48 -2.05 19.89
N ARG A 24 -3.21 -0.98 19.13
CA ARG A 24 -4.23 -0.32 18.28
C ARG A 24 -4.84 -1.26 17.23
N LEU A 25 -4.02 -2.16 16.68
CA LEU A 25 -4.41 -3.08 15.61
C LEU A 25 -4.90 -4.44 16.13
N ASP A 26 -4.89 -4.63 17.45
CA ASP A 26 -5.20 -5.92 18.11
C ASP A 26 -4.38 -7.07 17.51
N VAL A 27 -3.06 -6.89 17.45
CA VAL A 27 -2.11 -7.91 16.99
C VAL A 27 -0.90 -8.00 17.92
N SER A 28 -0.08 -9.04 17.75
CA SER A 28 1.15 -9.17 18.53
C SER A 28 2.22 -8.14 18.11
N LEU A 29 3.03 -7.69 19.07
CA LEU A 29 4.25 -6.90 18.80
C LEU A 29 5.15 -7.59 17.76
N SER A 30 5.29 -8.91 17.86
CA SER A 30 6.08 -9.70 16.92
C SER A 30 5.56 -9.56 15.48
N TYR A 31 4.24 -9.49 15.30
CA TYR A 31 3.63 -9.29 14.00
C TYR A 31 3.98 -7.92 13.40
N ILE A 32 3.84 -6.84 14.18
CA ILE A 32 4.27 -5.49 13.74
C ILE A 32 5.76 -5.46 13.39
N SER A 33 6.60 -6.08 14.22
CA SER A 33 8.03 -6.21 13.92
C SER A 33 8.27 -6.98 12.62
N LYS A 34 7.51 -8.04 12.31
CA LYS A 34 7.64 -8.77 11.05
C LYS A 34 7.18 -7.93 9.86
N VAL A 35 6.08 -7.21 9.98
CA VAL A 35 5.56 -6.27 8.98
C VAL A 35 6.62 -5.22 8.64
N GLU A 36 7.14 -4.51 9.64
CA GLU A 36 8.11 -3.42 9.42
C GLU A 36 9.45 -3.88 8.86
N ASN A 37 9.83 -5.15 9.05
CA ASN A 37 11.08 -5.71 8.57
C ASN A 37 10.93 -6.59 7.32
N GLU A 38 9.74 -6.65 6.70
CA GLU A 38 9.43 -7.53 5.57
C GLU A 38 9.77 -9.00 5.83
N ARG A 39 9.49 -9.44 7.07
CA ARG A 39 9.69 -10.82 7.55
C ARG A 39 8.38 -11.58 7.72
N LEU A 40 7.32 -11.11 7.07
CA LEU A 40 6.27 -12.02 6.62
C LEU A 40 6.91 -12.99 5.62
N ASN A 41 6.40 -14.21 5.44
CA ASN A 41 7.09 -15.21 4.59
C ASN A 41 7.49 -14.57 3.25
N VAL A 42 8.60 -15.00 2.65
CA VAL A 42 9.08 -14.42 1.39
C VAL A 42 7.96 -14.52 0.34
N GLY A 43 7.40 -13.39 -0.08
CA GLY A 43 6.28 -13.30 -1.02
C GLY A 43 4.89 -13.05 -0.40
N ASP A 44 4.76 -13.07 0.93
CA ASP A 44 3.50 -12.81 1.64
C ASP A 44 3.46 -11.37 2.19
N TYR A 45 2.69 -10.50 1.55
CA TYR A 45 2.23 -9.25 2.17
C TYR A 45 1.08 -9.53 3.15
N PRO A 46 0.84 -8.67 4.16
CA PRO A 46 -0.30 -8.88 5.06
C PRO A 46 -1.62 -8.82 4.29
N SER A 47 -2.72 -9.33 4.85
CA SER A 47 -4.03 -9.34 4.17
C SER A 47 -4.52 -7.92 3.82
N GLU A 48 -5.41 -7.80 2.81
CA GLU A 48 -5.98 -6.50 2.40
C GLU A 48 -6.71 -5.87 3.60
N SER A 49 -7.46 -6.69 4.34
CA SER A 49 -8.09 -6.33 5.62
C SER A 49 -7.12 -5.78 6.66
N PHE A 50 -5.89 -6.28 6.73
CA PHE A 50 -4.90 -5.75 7.64
C PHE A 50 -4.36 -4.41 7.15
N VAL A 51 -4.12 -4.25 5.84
CA VAL A 51 -3.68 -2.99 5.24
C VAL A 51 -4.71 -1.89 5.45
N HIS A 52 -6.01 -2.18 5.29
CA HIS A 52 -7.10 -1.24 5.61
C HIS A 52 -7.01 -0.74 7.06
N ARG A 53 -6.99 -1.67 8.04
CA ARG A 53 -6.89 -1.29 9.47
C ARG A 53 -5.60 -0.53 9.78
N LEU A 54 -4.50 -0.88 9.10
CA LEU A 54 -3.21 -0.22 9.26
C LEU A 54 -3.23 1.21 8.75
N ALA A 55 -3.84 1.45 7.58
CA ALA A 55 -4.05 2.78 7.03
C ALA A 55 -4.87 3.65 8.00
N ASP A 56 -5.97 3.11 8.53
CA ASP A 56 -6.81 3.78 9.53
C ASP A 56 -6.00 4.12 10.80
N ALA A 57 -5.27 3.14 11.36
CA ALA A 57 -4.52 3.31 12.60
C ALA A 57 -3.33 4.28 12.49
N LEU A 58 -2.82 4.46 11.26
CA LEU A 58 -1.70 5.33 10.92
C LEU A 58 -2.12 6.61 10.17
N GLU A 59 -3.42 6.86 10.01
CA GLU A 59 -3.96 8.02 9.27
C GLU A 59 -3.29 8.20 7.90
N ALA A 60 -3.04 7.08 7.21
CA ALA A 60 -2.24 7.01 5.99
C ALA A 60 -3.09 6.78 4.74
N ASP A 61 -2.51 7.02 3.56
CA ASP A 61 -3.12 6.70 2.28
C ASP A 61 -3.15 5.17 2.08
N GLU A 62 -4.34 4.59 2.14
CA GLU A 62 -4.56 3.16 1.93
C GLU A 62 -4.14 2.72 0.52
N ASP A 63 -4.42 3.52 -0.51
CA ASP A 63 -4.10 3.16 -1.89
C ASP A 63 -2.58 3.12 -2.08
N GLU A 64 -1.84 4.04 -1.45
CA GLU A 64 -0.37 4.01 -1.36
C GLU A 64 0.10 2.68 -0.74
N LEU A 65 -0.42 2.34 0.43
CA LEU A 65 -0.02 1.13 1.16
C LEU A 65 -0.36 -0.16 0.38
N LEU A 66 -1.51 -0.22 -0.29
CA LEU A 66 -1.90 -1.36 -1.13
C LEU A 66 -0.97 -1.53 -2.32
N LEU A 67 -0.63 -0.42 -3.02
CA LEU A 67 0.28 -0.44 -4.15
C LEU A 67 1.68 -0.93 -3.75
N LEU A 68 2.13 -0.62 -2.53
CA LEU A 68 3.38 -1.15 -1.97
C LEU A 68 3.34 -2.65 -1.62
N THR A 69 2.16 -3.28 -1.65
CA THR A 69 1.95 -4.72 -1.44
C THR A 69 1.70 -5.50 -2.73
N ASP A 70 2.07 -4.93 -3.89
CA ASP A 70 1.74 -5.47 -5.22
C ASP A 70 0.24 -5.68 -5.44
N ARG A 71 -0.62 -4.92 -4.73
CA ARG A 71 -2.07 -4.95 -4.86
C ARG A 71 -2.57 -3.66 -5.48
N VAL A 72 -3.39 -3.78 -6.50
CA VAL A 72 -4.02 -2.63 -7.17
C VAL A 72 -5.30 -2.25 -6.42
N PRO A 73 -5.51 -1.00 -5.99
CA PRO A 73 -6.74 -0.52 -5.36
C PRO A 73 -8.04 -0.88 -6.09
N ALA A 74 -9.13 -1.07 -5.34
CA ALA A 74 -10.41 -1.51 -5.87
C ALA A 74 -10.97 -0.57 -6.96
N ALA A 75 -10.81 0.74 -6.79
CA ALA A 75 -11.22 1.74 -7.76
C ALA A 75 -10.46 1.58 -9.10
N ILE A 76 -9.14 1.36 -9.03
CA ILE A 76 -8.31 1.14 -10.22
C ILE A 76 -8.67 -0.19 -10.89
N ARG A 77 -8.83 -1.28 -10.11
CA ARG A 77 -9.30 -2.59 -10.63
C ARG A 77 -10.62 -2.45 -11.38
N LYS A 78 -11.57 -1.66 -10.84
CA LYS A 78 -12.85 -1.39 -11.49
C LYS A 78 -12.66 -0.70 -12.84
N ARG A 79 -11.84 0.35 -12.91
CA ARG A 79 -11.55 1.09 -14.15
C ARG A 79 -10.88 0.21 -15.22
N ILE A 80 -9.95 -0.65 -14.81
CA ILE A 80 -9.30 -1.63 -15.71
C ILE A 80 -10.35 -2.57 -16.30
N ARG A 81 -11.28 -3.09 -15.49
CA ARG A 81 -12.37 -3.98 -15.99
C ARG A 81 -13.34 -3.25 -16.91
N GLU A 82 -13.66 -1.99 -16.63
CA GLU A 82 -14.59 -1.19 -17.46
C GLU A 82 -14.00 -0.81 -18.82
N ARG A 83 -12.66 -0.63 -18.92
CA ARG A 83 -11.97 -0.21 -20.15
C ARG A 83 -10.64 -0.94 -20.37
N PRO A 84 -10.65 -2.27 -20.54
CA PRO A 84 -9.41 -3.06 -20.59
C PRO A 84 -8.47 -2.61 -21.71
N GLU A 85 -8.97 -2.32 -22.92
CA GLU A 85 -8.11 -1.89 -24.03
C GLU A 85 -7.42 -0.55 -23.79
N ALA A 86 -8.09 0.38 -23.09
CA ALA A 86 -7.48 1.66 -22.75
C ALA A 86 -6.28 1.46 -21.82
N PHE A 87 -6.43 0.64 -20.77
CA PHE A 87 -5.35 0.36 -19.83
C PHE A 87 -4.26 -0.52 -20.42
N ARG A 88 -4.57 -1.45 -21.33
CA ARG A 88 -3.55 -2.19 -22.10
C ARG A 88 -2.71 -1.25 -22.95
N HIS A 89 -3.35 -0.29 -23.63
CA HIS A 89 -2.62 0.71 -24.40
C HIS A 89 -1.74 1.59 -23.50
N LEU A 90 -2.30 2.11 -22.40
CA LEU A 90 -1.54 2.90 -21.42
C LEU A 90 -0.32 2.12 -20.88
N ALA A 91 -0.46 0.82 -20.63
CA ALA A 91 0.64 -0.02 -20.14
C ALA A 91 1.80 -0.20 -21.15
N THR A 92 1.60 0.13 -22.43
CA THR A 92 2.65 0.09 -23.47
C THR A 92 3.32 1.44 -23.71
N MET A 93 2.77 2.51 -23.14
CA MET A 93 3.28 3.87 -23.33
C MET A 93 4.51 4.11 -22.46
N SER A 94 5.42 4.95 -22.95
CA SER A 94 6.55 5.46 -22.16
C SER A 94 6.08 6.46 -21.08
N ASP A 95 6.88 6.64 -20.05
CA ASP A 95 6.61 7.62 -18.96
C ASP A 95 6.32 9.03 -19.51
N ALA A 96 7.08 9.46 -20.54
CA ALA A 96 6.88 10.75 -21.19
C ALA A 96 5.53 10.87 -21.92
N GLU A 97 5.00 9.78 -22.45
CA GLU A 97 3.69 9.74 -23.09
C GLU A 97 2.57 9.68 -22.05
N LEU A 98 2.74 8.92 -20.97
CA LEU A 98 1.82 8.89 -19.83
C LEU A 98 1.68 10.27 -19.18
N ASP A 99 2.79 10.98 -18.98
CA ASP A 99 2.79 12.36 -18.47
C ASP A 99 1.94 13.31 -19.33
N ARG A 100 1.95 13.14 -20.67
CA ARG A 100 1.13 13.96 -21.57
C ARG A 100 -0.37 13.66 -21.43
N VAL A 101 -0.74 12.42 -21.14
CA VAL A 101 -2.13 12.04 -20.88
C VAL A 101 -2.62 12.65 -19.57
N ILE A 102 -1.79 12.63 -18.53
CA ILE A 102 -2.11 13.19 -17.20
C ILE A 102 -2.20 14.72 -17.24
N ARG A 103 -1.29 15.38 -17.97
CA ARG A 103 -1.22 16.86 -18.08
C ARG A 103 -2.33 17.48 -18.92
N LYS A 104 -3.12 16.72 -19.67
CA LYS A 104 -4.33 17.23 -20.33
C LYS A 104 -5.47 17.38 -19.31
N ARG A 105 -5.35 18.38 -18.45
CA ARG A 105 -6.46 19.00 -17.74
C ARG A 105 -6.36 20.51 -17.86
#